data_AF-A0A945M7W1-F1
#
_entry.id   AF-A0A945M7W1-F1
#
_cell.length_a   1.000
_cell.length_b   1.000
_cell.length_c   1.000
_cell.angle_alpha   90.00
_cell.angle_beta   90.00
_cell.angle_gamma   90.00
#
_symmetry.space_group_name_H-M   'P 1'
#
loop_
_entity.id
_entity.type
_entity.pdbx_description
1 polymer ?
#
loop_
_entity_poly.entity_id
_entity_poly.type
_entity_poly.pdbx_seq_one_letter_code
_entity_poly.pdbx_strand_id
1 'polypeptide(L)'
;ASYARRFAAKEACSKALGTGFRRGVFWRDMGVVNLASGKPTMNLTGGAAARLAEMMPPGMTAQIDLSITDDPPIAQAIVIITAVESPLVAPPAD
;
A
#
# COMPACT_ATOMS: atom_id res chain seq x y z
N ALA A 1 -10.11 -15.37 -11.82
CA ALA A 1 -9.94 -13.90 -11.82
C ALA A 1 -9.51 -13.31 -10.47
N SER A 2 -10.22 -13.57 -9.35
CA SER A 2 -9.98 -12.90 -8.04
C SER A 2 -8.56 -13.03 -7.46
N TYR A 3 -7.96 -14.23 -7.45
CA TYR A 3 -6.65 -14.44 -6.81
C TYR A 3 -5.49 -13.81 -7.59
N ALA A 4 -5.49 -13.90 -8.91
CA ALA A 4 -4.45 -13.32 -9.76
C ALA A 4 -4.38 -11.79 -9.56
N ARG A 5 -5.53 -11.11 -9.54
CA ARG A 5 -5.63 -9.68 -9.24
C ARG A 5 -5.07 -9.30 -7.87
N ARG A 6 -5.46 -10.04 -6.83
CA ARG A 6 -4.98 -9.78 -5.45
C ARG A 6 -3.48 -10.02 -5.33
N PHE A 7 -2.96 -11.06 -6.00
CA PHE A 7 -1.53 -11.34 -6.01
C PHE A 7 -0.76 -10.26 -6.77
N ALA A 8 -1.24 -9.82 -7.93
CA ALA A 8 -0.66 -8.72 -8.69
C ALA A 8 -0.58 -7.43 -7.86
N ALA A 9 -1.63 -7.09 -7.11
CA ALA A 9 -1.64 -5.94 -6.21
C ALA A 9 -0.60 -6.05 -5.07
N LYS A 10 -0.48 -7.24 -4.45
CA LYS A 10 0.52 -7.49 -3.40
C LYS A 10 1.95 -7.39 -3.93
N GLU A 11 2.22 -7.99 -5.09
CA GLU A 11 3.51 -7.89 -5.78
C GLU A 11 3.86 -6.43 -6.12
N ALA A 12 2.92 -5.69 -6.72
CA ALA A 12 3.09 -4.27 -7.05
C ALA A 12 3.37 -3.43 -5.80
N CYS A 13 2.63 -3.65 -4.71
CA CYS A 13 2.85 -2.95 -3.44
C CYS A 13 4.22 -3.26 -2.84
N SER A 14 4.65 -4.53 -2.83
CA SER A 14 5.97 -4.93 -2.32
C SER A 14 7.12 -4.28 -3.10
N LYS A 15 6.93 -4.07 -4.40
CA LYS A 15 7.90 -3.38 -5.27
C LYS A 15 7.90 -1.88 -5.01
N ALA A 16 6.73 -1.27 -4.82
CA ALA A 16 6.61 0.14 -4.45
C ALA A 16 7.29 0.45 -3.09
N LEU A 17 7.28 -0.49 -2.14
CA LEU A 17 8.04 -0.40 -0.88
C LEU A 17 9.57 -0.51 -1.06
N GLY A 18 10.05 -0.81 -2.28
CA GLY A 18 11.45 -0.90 -2.63
C GLY A 18 12.16 -2.18 -2.16
N THR A 19 11.43 -3.16 -1.64
CA THR A 19 12.02 -4.39 -1.07
C THR A 19 11.64 -5.66 -1.83
N GLY A 20 10.49 -5.67 -2.53
CA GLY A 20 9.82 -6.92 -2.88
C GLY A 20 9.42 -7.69 -1.61
N PHE A 21 9.18 -9.00 -1.71
CA PHE A 21 8.97 -9.89 -0.57
C PHE A 21 10.28 -10.30 0.12
N ARG A 22 11.09 -9.31 0.51
CA ARG A 22 12.38 -9.47 1.19
C ARG A 22 12.49 -8.45 2.32
N ARG A 23 13.56 -8.55 3.12
CA ARG A 23 13.87 -7.57 4.19
C ARG A 23 12.71 -7.39 5.19
N GLY A 24 12.09 -8.50 5.60
CA GLY A 24 10.98 -8.49 6.56
C GLY A 24 9.61 -8.15 5.98
N VAL A 25 9.50 -7.85 4.69
CA VAL A 25 8.21 -7.60 4.03
C VAL A 25 7.63 -8.91 3.49
N PHE A 26 6.43 -9.29 3.95
CA PHE A 26 5.76 -10.52 3.54
C PHE A 26 4.42 -10.25 2.87
N TRP A 27 4.05 -11.06 1.86
CA TRP A 27 2.76 -10.93 1.17
C TRP A 27 1.54 -11.09 2.07
N ARG A 28 1.67 -11.77 3.22
CA ARG A 28 0.61 -11.91 4.23
C ARG A 28 0.31 -10.61 4.96
N ASP A 29 1.29 -9.70 5.02
CA ASP A 29 1.19 -8.40 5.66
C ASP A 29 0.49 -7.34 4.79
N MET A 30 0.05 -7.73 3.58
CA MET A 30 -0.51 -6.84 2.57
C MET A 30 -1.97 -7.19 2.27
N GLY A 31 -2.92 -6.52 2.91
CA GLY A 31 -4.34 -6.67 2.62
C GLY A 31 -4.77 -5.81 1.43
N VAL A 32 -5.38 -6.41 0.40
CA VAL A 32 -6.12 -5.66 -0.62
C VAL A 32 -7.53 -5.45 -0.09
N VAL A 33 -7.89 -4.21 0.22
CA VAL A 33 -9.18 -3.83 0.81
C VAL A 33 -9.85 -2.76 -0.04
N ASN A 34 -11.16 -2.60 0.10
CA ASN A 34 -11.89 -1.52 -0.55
C ASN A 34 -12.35 -0.51 0.50
N LEU A 35 -12.26 0.77 0.17
CA LEU A 35 -12.93 1.83 0.93
C LEU A 35 -14.45 1.69 0.78
N ALA A 36 -15.21 2.40 1.61
CA ALA A 36 -16.69 2.42 1.51
C ALA A 36 -17.19 2.87 0.14
N SER A 37 -16.40 3.68 -0.58
CA SER A 37 -16.68 4.09 -1.97
C SER A 37 -16.47 2.98 -3.02
N GLY A 38 -15.93 1.83 -2.62
CA GLY A 38 -15.54 0.75 -3.53
C GLY A 38 -14.13 0.89 -4.12
N LYS A 39 -13.44 2.04 -3.94
CA LYS A 39 -12.06 2.23 -4.40
C LYS A 39 -11.12 1.24 -3.69
N PRO A 40 -10.32 0.43 -4.42
CA PRO A 40 -9.36 -0.47 -3.81
C PRO A 40 -8.16 0.29 -3.23
N THR A 41 -7.59 -0.24 -2.15
CA THR A 41 -6.39 0.27 -1.48
C THR A 41 -5.67 -0.86 -0.75
N MET A 42 -4.57 -0.53 -0.07
CA MET A 42 -3.73 -1.47 0.68
C MET A 42 -3.86 -1.21 2.18
N ASN A 43 -4.14 -2.25 2.94
CA ASN A 43 -3.97 -2.27 4.39
C ASN A 43 -2.68 -3.02 4.73
N LEU A 44 -1.67 -2.31 5.23
CA LEU A 44 -0.37 -2.90 5.55
C LEU A 44 -0.24 -3.17 7.04
N THR A 45 0.32 -4.32 7.39
CA THR A 45 0.65 -4.71 8.77
C THR A 45 2.10 -5.16 8.85
N GLY A 46 2.56 -5.59 10.04
CA GLY A 46 3.85 -6.26 10.21
C GLY A 46 5.04 -5.52 9.59
N GLY A 47 5.90 -6.26 8.89
CA GLY A 47 7.10 -5.67 8.30
C GLY A 47 6.82 -4.78 7.09
N ALA A 48 5.68 -4.97 6.39
CA ALA A 48 5.26 -4.08 5.32
C ALA A 48 4.90 -2.68 5.85
N ALA A 49 4.18 -2.61 6.97
CA ALA A 49 3.85 -1.34 7.63
C ALA A 49 5.10 -0.66 8.20
N ALA A 50 6.00 -1.42 8.84
CA ALA A 50 7.27 -0.89 9.35
C ALA A 50 8.10 -0.28 8.22
N ARG A 51 8.23 -0.99 7.09
CA ARG A 51 8.96 -0.50 5.92
C ARG A 51 8.33 0.77 5.33
N LEU A 52 7.00 0.84 5.28
CA LEU A 52 6.29 2.04 4.81
C LEU A 52 6.61 3.24 5.72
N ALA A 53 6.58 3.05 7.04
CA ALA A 53 6.89 4.11 7.99
C ALA A 53 8.34 4.61 7.86
N GLU A 54 9.32 3.72 7.63
CA GLU A 54 10.72 4.11 7.37
C GLU A 54 10.89 4.97 6.11
N MET A 55 10.00 4.83 5.12
CA MET A 55 10.05 5.61 3.89
C MET A 55 9.45 7.01 4.05
N MET A 56 8.68 7.27 5.11
CA MET A 56 7.97 8.54 5.28
C MET A 56 8.87 9.60 5.93
N PRO A 57 9.00 10.79 5.30
CA PRO A 57 9.63 11.93 5.94
C PRO A 57 8.88 12.38 7.21
N PRO A 58 9.56 13.06 8.14
CA PRO A 58 8.91 13.66 9.30
C PRO A 58 7.74 14.57 8.90
N GLY A 59 6.62 14.45 9.62
CA GLY A 59 5.41 15.25 9.35
C GLY A 59 4.55 14.77 8.16
N MET A 60 4.98 13.73 7.44
CA MET A 60 4.23 13.17 6.32
C MET A 60 3.59 11.83 6.68
N THR A 61 2.47 11.53 6.02
CA THR A 61 1.80 10.23 6.06
C THR A 61 1.76 9.62 4.66
N ALA A 62 1.62 8.31 4.59
CA ALA A 62 1.56 7.60 3.32
C ALA A 62 0.14 7.57 2.78
N GLN A 63 -0.03 8.00 1.53
CA GLN A 63 -1.20 7.68 0.72
C GLN A 63 -0.85 6.55 -0.24
N ILE A 64 -1.62 5.45 -0.20
CA ILE A 64 -1.46 4.31 -1.11
C ILE A 64 -2.62 4.26 -2.09
N ASP A 65 -2.30 4.54 -3.36
CA ASP A 65 -3.24 4.44 -4.47
C ASP A 65 -3.01 3.14 -5.24
N LEU A 66 -4.09 2.37 -5.39
CA LEU A 66 -4.10 1.07 -6.05
C LEU A 66 -5.08 1.11 -7.22
N SER A 67 -4.63 0.70 -8.39
CA SER A 67 -5.48 0.37 -9.53
C SER A 67 -5.24 -1.07 -9.95
N ILE A 68 -6.32 -1.80 -10.27
CA ILE A 68 -6.27 -3.21 -10.65
C ILE A 68 -7.14 -3.40 -11.90
N THR A 69 -6.62 -4.12 -12.89
CA THR A 69 -7.36 -4.56 -14.06
C THR A 69 -7.06 -6.02 -14.37
N ASP A 70 -8.01 -6.72 -15.00
CA ASP A 70 -7.82 -8.07 -15.50
C ASP A 70 -8.56 -8.27 -16.82
N ASP A 71 -7.89 -8.94 -17.76
CA ASP A 71 -8.45 -9.44 -19.01
C ASP A 71 -7.76 -10.78 -19.31
N PRO A 72 -8.46 -11.91 -19.43
CA PRO A 72 -7.81 -13.21 -19.63
C PRO A 72 -6.82 -13.18 -20.80
N PRO A 73 -5.56 -13.62 -20.61
CA PRO A 73 -5.05 -14.41 -19.48
C PRO A 73 -4.34 -13.59 -18.38
N ILE A 74 -4.39 -12.26 -18.42
CA ILE A 74 -3.56 -11.36 -17.59
C ILE A 74 -4.32 -10.70 -16.44
N ALA A 75 -3.59 -10.39 -15.37
CA ALA A 75 -4.00 -9.48 -14.32
C ALA A 75 -2.86 -8.49 -14.05
N GLN A 76 -3.20 -7.23 -13.89
CA GLN A 76 -2.24 -6.15 -13.67
C GLN A 76 -2.67 -5.28 -12.49
N ALA A 77 -1.69 -4.77 -11.75
CA ALA A 77 -1.92 -3.78 -10.73
C ALA A 77 -0.83 -2.70 -10.78
N ILE A 78 -1.24 -1.47 -10.48
CA ILE A 78 -0.35 -0.31 -10.30
C ILE A 78 -0.54 0.18 -8.86
N VAL A 79 0.59 0.38 -8.17
CA VAL A 79 0.62 0.93 -6.81
C VAL A 79 1.51 2.15 -6.81
N ILE A 80 0.98 3.26 -6.29
CA ILE A 80 1.73 4.49 -6.01
C ILE A 80 1.67 4.73 -4.51
N ILE A 81 2.83 5.02 -3.92
CA ILE A 81 2.96 5.43 -2.52
C ILE A 81 3.45 6.87 -2.54
N THR A 82 2.60 7.79 -2.07
CA THR A 82 2.90 9.22 -1.99
C THR A 82 3.03 9.62 -0.54
N ALA A 83 4.07 10.37 -0.20
CA ALA A 83 4.15 11.06 1.07
C ALA A 83 3.33 12.36 0.96
N VAL A 84 2.27 12.48 1.76
CA VAL A 84 1.41 13.65 1.83
C VAL A 84 1.54 14.28 3.21
N GLU A 85 1.31 15.59 3.34
CA GLU A 85 1.29 16.24 4.65
C GLU A 85 0.29 15.51 5.57
N SER A 86 0.72 15.17 6.78
CA SER A 86 -0.21 14.67 7.76
C SER A 86 -1.21 15.79 8.06
N PRO A 87 -2.53 15.57 7.96
CA PRO A 87 -3.48 16.58 8.37
C PRO A 87 -3.15 16.92 9.83
N LEU A 88 -2.72 18.17 10.04
CA LEU A 88 -2.09 18.67 11.25
C LEU A 88 -2.75 18.07 12.51
N VAL A 89 -1.98 17.37 13.32
CA VAL A 89 -2.26 17.37 14.76
C VAL A 89 -2.00 18.81 15.17
N ALA A 90 -3.07 19.58 15.40
CA ALA A 90 -2.92 20.89 16.00
C ALA A 90 -2.04 20.74 17.25
N PRO A 91 -1.03 21.60 17.46
CA PRO A 91 -0.24 21.53 18.69
C PRO A 91 -1.20 21.58 19.89
N PRO A 92 -0.90 20.84 20.98
CA PRO A 92 -1.69 20.98 22.20
C PRO A 92 -1.72 22.46 22.58
N ALA A 93 -2.90 22.98 22.86
CA ALA A 93 -3.03 24.32 23.44
C ALA A 93 -2.28 24.31 24.78
N ASP A 94 -1.43 25.32 24.96
CA ASP A 94 -0.51 25.53 26.09
C ASP A 94 -1.12 25.20 27.47
#